data_AF-A0A0F2RLN6-F1
#
_entry.id   AF-A0A0F2RLN6-F1
#
_cell.length_a   1.000
_cell.length_b   1.000
_cell.length_c   1.000
_cell.angle_alpha   90.00
_cell.angle_beta   90.00
_cell.angle_gamma   90.00
#
_symmetry.space_group_name_H-M   'P 1'
#
loop_
_entity.id
_entity.type
_entity.pdbx_description
1 polymer ?
#
loop_
_entity_poly.entity_id
_entity_poly.type
_entity_poly.pdbx_seq_one_letter_code
_entity_poly.pdbx_strand_id
1 'polypeptide(L)'
;MKGFLARLATYPFRLAWRAVFGTAAERKGRRAELRVIRKLEGRGIPCLHDVYVKHKNGVWTQVDVICFLGDRIGVIEVKDYSGVTRVVPAEAVWKVSYGLFRSHGMRNPLWQNAKHIKALKGRFPGAWYENAVALMGRARGSAENVWNGVPDWMPAPEKRAAREAWDAIVEHDRSMDKGWAGKEHMAWIRKRI
;
A
#
# COMPACT_ATOMS: atom_id res chain seq x y z
N MET A 1 27.70 10.99 12.53
CA MET A 1 27.42 10.89 11.07
C MET A 1 27.77 9.51 10.51
N LYS A 2 27.15 8.44 11.04
CA LYS A 2 27.28 7.07 10.51
C LYS A 2 25.88 6.47 10.51
N GLY A 3 25.21 6.42 9.36
CA GLY A 3 23.84 5.90 9.28
C GLY A 3 23.13 6.11 7.94
N PHE A 4 23.61 7.04 7.11
CA PHE A 4 22.96 7.36 5.83
C PHE A 4 23.42 6.47 4.65
N LEU A 5 24.54 5.75 4.78
CA LEU A 5 25.17 5.01 3.67
C LEU A 5 24.94 3.48 3.69
N ALA A 6 24.24 2.92 4.69
CA ALA A 6 24.02 1.48 4.78
C ALA A 6 22.73 0.97 4.11
N ARG A 7 21.95 1.81 3.42
CA ARG A 7 20.63 1.44 2.85
C ARG A 7 20.52 1.46 1.33
N LEU A 8 21.63 1.57 0.60
CA LEU A 8 21.62 1.40 -0.86
C LEU A 8 21.65 -0.07 -1.33
N ALA A 9 21.81 -1.04 -0.41
CA ALA A 9 21.94 -2.46 -0.73
C ALA A 9 20.62 -3.27 -0.72
N THR A 10 19.46 -2.64 -0.53
CA THR A 10 18.13 -3.30 -0.64
C THR A 10 17.29 -2.64 -1.73
N TYR A 11 17.85 -2.53 -2.93
CA TYR A 11 17.08 -2.25 -4.15
C TYR A 11 16.75 -3.59 -4.82
N PRO A 12 15.57 -4.20 -4.56
CA PRO A 12 15.22 -5.47 -5.19
C PRO A 12 15.11 -5.30 -6.70
N PHE A 13 15.70 -6.24 -7.45
CA PHE A 13 15.80 -6.36 -8.91
C PHE A 13 14.54 -5.94 -9.71
N ARG A 14 13.34 -6.09 -9.14
CA ARG A 14 12.07 -5.63 -9.74
C ARG A 14 11.93 -4.11 -9.87
N LEU A 15 12.57 -3.30 -9.01
CA LEU A 15 12.59 -1.83 -9.09
C LEU A 15 13.28 -1.35 -10.36
N ALA A 16 14.43 -1.94 -10.71
CA ALA A 16 15.16 -1.64 -11.94
C ALA A 16 14.38 -2.15 -13.17
N TRP A 17 13.83 -3.36 -13.11
CA TRP A 17 13.12 -3.97 -14.22
C TRP A 17 11.84 -3.20 -14.62
N ARG A 18 11.00 -2.77 -13.66
CA ARG A 18 9.75 -2.02 -13.97
C ARG A 18 9.99 -0.54 -14.25
N ALA A 19 11.11 0.03 -13.81
CA ALA A 19 11.51 1.38 -14.20
C ALA A 19 11.88 1.43 -15.69
N VAL A 20 12.56 0.39 -16.20
CA VAL A 20 12.97 0.27 -17.59
C VAL A 20 11.84 -0.26 -18.48
N PHE A 21 11.05 -1.25 -18.02
CA PHE A 21 10.09 -1.99 -18.86
C PHE A 21 8.60 -1.88 -18.45
N GLY A 22 8.25 -1.13 -17.40
CA GLY A 22 6.85 -0.95 -16.99
C GLY A 22 6.07 -0.02 -17.92
N THR A 23 4.75 -0.19 -18.01
CA THR A 23 3.88 0.75 -18.71
C THR A 23 3.96 2.15 -18.07
N ALA A 24 3.57 3.19 -18.82
CA ALA A 24 3.53 4.56 -18.28
C ALA A 24 2.65 4.68 -17.01
N ALA A 25 1.54 3.91 -16.96
CA ALA A 25 0.65 3.84 -15.82
C ALA A 25 1.32 3.20 -14.59
N GLU A 26 2.07 2.10 -14.76
CA GLU A 26 2.80 1.46 -13.67
C GLU A 26 3.92 2.34 -13.12
N ARG A 27 4.67 3.02 -14.00
CA ARG A 27 5.69 3.99 -13.57
C ARG A 27 5.07 5.15 -12.81
N LYS A 28 3.87 5.59 -13.21
CA LYS A 28 3.11 6.63 -12.51
C LYS A 28 2.69 6.17 -11.12
N GLY A 29 2.08 4.99 -11.00
CA GLY A 29 1.70 4.39 -9.72
C GLY A 29 2.89 4.27 -8.75
N ARG A 30 4.02 3.74 -9.23
CA ARG A 30 5.26 3.63 -8.43
C ARG A 30 5.77 4.98 -7.92
N ARG A 31 5.72 6.04 -8.74
CA ARG A 31 6.12 7.38 -8.30
C ARG A 31 5.19 7.92 -7.21
N ALA A 32 3.91 7.57 -7.27
CA ALA A 32 2.93 7.95 -6.26
C ALA A 32 3.20 7.22 -4.93
N GLU A 33 3.42 5.91 -4.96
CA GLU A 33 3.81 5.10 -3.80
C GLU A 33 5.09 5.63 -3.14
N LEU A 34 6.14 5.86 -3.93
CA LEU A 34 7.41 6.42 -3.42
C LEU A 34 7.24 7.81 -2.80
N ARG A 35 6.28 8.60 -3.27
CA ARG A 35 5.98 9.91 -2.70
C ARG A 35 5.30 9.78 -1.33
N VAL A 36 4.38 8.82 -1.18
CA VAL A 36 3.76 8.49 0.12
C VAL A 36 4.84 8.07 1.10
N ILE A 37 5.69 7.11 0.73
CA ILE A 37 6.75 6.56 1.58
C ILE A 37 7.71 7.66 2.03
N ARG A 38 8.29 8.42 1.09
CA ARG A 38 9.26 9.47 1.43
C ARG A 38 8.69 10.54 2.37
N LYS A 39 7.42 10.89 2.20
CA LYS A 39 6.76 11.89 3.05
C LYS A 39 6.49 11.36 4.46
N LEU A 40 6.13 10.08 4.60
CA LEU A 40 5.94 9.44 5.90
C LEU A 40 7.28 9.18 6.59
N GLU A 41 8.28 8.66 5.88
CA GLU A 41 9.64 8.47 6.41
C GLU A 41 10.28 9.80 6.83
N GLY A 42 10.03 10.89 6.08
CA GLY A 42 10.46 12.24 6.47
C GLY A 42 9.82 12.75 7.77
N ARG A 43 8.74 12.10 8.25
CA ARG A 43 8.11 12.35 9.55
C ARG A 43 8.54 11.36 10.63
N GLY A 44 9.54 10.52 10.34
CA GLY A 44 9.99 9.48 11.27
C GLY A 44 9.08 8.25 11.33
N ILE A 45 8.20 8.04 10.36
CA ILE A 45 7.33 6.86 10.26
C ILE A 45 8.00 5.82 9.36
N PRO A 46 8.48 4.68 9.89
CA PRO A 46 9.05 3.61 9.08
C PRO A 46 7.97 2.99 8.18
N CYS A 47 8.29 2.77 6.90
CA CYS A 47 7.37 2.13 5.96
C CYS A 47 8.04 1.03 5.14
N LEU A 48 7.24 0.06 4.70
CA LEU A 48 7.55 -0.98 3.72
C LEU A 48 6.63 -0.81 2.51
N HIS A 49 7.05 -1.33 1.37
CA HIS A 49 6.26 -1.32 0.15
C HIS A 49 6.35 -2.65 -0.60
N ASP A 50 5.36 -2.90 -1.47
CA ASP A 50 5.21 -4.15 -2.20
C ASP A 50 5.29 -5.38 -1.27
N VAL A 51 4.60 -5.33 -0.12
CA VAL A 51 4.61 -6.42 0.86
C VAL A 51 3.66 -7.52 0.40
N TYR A 52 4.18 -8.72 0.19
CA TYR A 52 3.38 -9.87 -0.24
C TYR A 52 2.99 -10.74 0.95
N VAL A 53 1.70 -11.02 1.10
CA VAL A 53 1.15 -11.93 2.12
C VAL A 53 0.13 -12.88 1.51
N LYS A 54 -0.05 -14.05 2.11
CA LYS A 54 -1.08 -15.00 1.67
C LYS A 54 -2.39 -14.75 2.40
N HIS A 55 -3.49 -14.79 1.66
CA HIS A 55 -4.80 -15.02 2.26
C HIS A 55 -4.88 -16.44 2.85
N LYS A 56 -5.89 -16.69 3.70
CA LYS A 56 -6.12 -18.02 4.29
C LYS A 56 -6.25 -19.15 3.25
N ASN A 57 -6.72 -18.84 2.05
CA ASN A 57 -6.84 -19.78 0.93
C ASN A 57 -5.51 -19.99 0.16
N GLY A 58 -4.38 -19.53 0.68
CA GLY A 58 -3.05 -19.70 0.09
C GLY A 58 -2.70 -18.72 -1.05
N VAL A 59 -3.65 -17.88 -1.48
CA VAL A 59 -3.45 -16.92 -2.58
C VAL A 59 -2.62 -15.73 -2.11
N TRP A 60 -1.59 -15.39 -2.89
CA TRP A 60 -0.77 -14.19 -2.68
C TRP A 60 -1.54 -12.91 -2.99
N THR A 61 -1.35 -11.92 -2.12
CA THR A 61 -1.86 -10.56 -2.27
C THR A 61 -0.75 -9.57 -1.99
N GLN A 62 -0.73 -8.47 -2.74
CA GLN A 62 0.23 -7.38 -2.57
C GLN A 62 -0.42 -6.28 -1.72
N VAL A 63 0.34 -5.72 -0.78
CA VAL A 63 -0.02 -4.52 -0.05
C VAL A 63 0.90 -3.39 -0.50
N ASP A 64 0.32 -2.26 -0.95
CA ASP A 64 1.08 -1.17 -1.54
C ASP A 64 2.07 -0.57 -0.55
N VAL A 65 1.58 -0.09 0.61
CA VAL A 65 2.39 0.50 1.66
C VAL A 65 1.92 0.04 3.04
N ILE A 66 2.86 -0.37 3.89
CA ILE A 66 2.64 -0.67 5.31
C ILE A 66 3.56 0.23 6.14
N CYS A 67 3.06 0.87 7.20
CA CYS A 67 3.84 1.77 8.03
C CYS A 67 3.67 1.47 9.52
N PHE A 68 4.72 1.72 10.30
CA PHE A 68 4.65 1.63 11.76
C PHE A 68 4.37 3.01 12.36
N LEU A 69 3.18 3.16 12.97
CA LEU A 69 2.75 4.42 13.57
C LEU A 69 3.06 4.49 15.08
N GLY A 70 3.80 3.53 15.62
CA GLY A 70 4.08 3.41 17.06
C GLY A 70 3.04 2.55 17.78
N ASP A 71 1.78 2.98 17.79
CA ASP A 71 0.70 2.28 18.49
C ASP A 71 -0.11 1.32 17.61
N ARG A 72 0.10 1.39 16.28
CA ARG A 72 -0.63 0.61 15.27
C ARG A 72 0.16 0.46 13.97
N ILE A 73 -0.33 -0.41 13.10
CA ILE A 73 0.16 -0.61 11.73
C ILE A 73 -0.74 0.14 10.75
N GLY A 74 -0.20 1.12 10.04
CA GLY A 74 -0.87 1.77 8.91
C GLY A 74 -0.80 0.90 7.65
N VAL A 75 -1.92 0.71 6.97
CA VAL A 75 -1.98 -0.01 5.69
C VAL A 75 -2.61 0.92 4.67
N ILE A 76 -1.86 1.31 3.64
CA ILE A 76 -2.28 2.32 2.68
C ILE A 76 -2.38 1.71 1.30
N GLU A 77 -3.55 1.84 0.68
CA GLU A 77 -3.75 1.61 -0.75
C GLU A 77 -3.48 2.91 -1.51
N VAL A 78 -2.61 2.90 -2.52
CA VAL A 78 -2.20 4.11 -3.24
C VAL A 78 -2.87 4.17 -4.61
N LYS A 79 -3.59 5.25 -4.88
CA LYS A 79 -4.36 5.43 -6.11
C LYS A 79 -4.02 6.76 -6.78
N ASP A 80 -3.34 6.72 -7.92
CA ASP A 80 -2.97 7.92 -8.68
C ASP A 80 -3.82 8.10 -9.94
N TYR A 81 -4.97 8.75 -9.76
CA TYR A 81 -5.90 9.10 -10.84
C TYR A 81 -5.95 10.62 -11.08
N SER A 82 -6.40 11.00 -12.26
CA SER A 82 -6.59 12.41 -12.64
C SER A 82 -8.04 12.89 -12.52
N GLY A 83 -8.99 12.02 -12.20
CA GLY A 83 -10.43 12.32 -12.12
C GLY A 83 -10.93 12.62 -10.70
N VAL A 84 -12.18 13.07 -10.58
CA VAL A 84 -12.85 13.23 -9.28
C VAL A 84 -13.51 11.91 -8.91
N THR A 85 -13.26 11.42 -7.69
CA THR A 85 -13.77 10.14 -7.22
C THR A 85 -14.97 10.37 -6.31
N ARG A 86 -16.13 9.86 -6.72
CA ARG A 86 -17.27 9.72 -5.81
C ARG A 86 -16.97 8.56 -4.87
N VAL A 87 -16.59 8.90 -3.65
CA VAL A 87 -16.29 7.95 -2.59
C VAL A 87 -17.57 7.63 -1.87
N VAL A 88 -18.00 6.37 -1.96
CA VAL A 88 -19.08 5.82 -1.13
C VAL A 88 -18.52 4.58 -0.44
N PRO A 89 -18.14 4.64 0.85
CA PRO A 89 -17.43 3.54 1.51
C PRO A 89 -18.17 2.20 1.47
N ALA A 90 -19.50 2.23 1.45
CA ALA A 90 -20.37 1.06 1.38
C ALA A 90 -20.53 0.47 -0.04
N GLU A 91 -20.16 1.19 -1.11
CA GLU A 91 -20.27 0.68 -2.48
C GLU A 91 -19.05 -0.17 -2.86
N ALA A 92 -19.28 -1.33 -3.48
CA ALA A 92 -18.21 -2.20 -3.94
C ALA A 92 -17.34 -1.58 -5.05
N VAL A 93 -17.91 -0.60 -5.76
CA VAL A 93 -17.30 0.09 -6.89
C VAL A 93 -17.51 1.59 -6.69
N TRP A 94 -16.42 2.35 -6.70
CA TRP A 94 -16.47 3.82 -6.71
C TRP A 94 -16.50 4.33 -8.14
N LYS A 95 -17.22 5.43 -8.35
CA LYS A 95 -17.28 6.10 -9.65
C LYS A 95 -16.17 7.15 -9.73
N VAL A 96 -15.29 7.03 -10.71
CA VAL A 96 -14.26 8.02 -11.03
C VAL A 96 -14.68 8.78 -12.27
N SER A 97 -14.89 10.09 -12.15
CA SER A 97 -15.32 10.97 -13.25
C SER A 97 -14.15 11.78 -13.81
N TYR A 98 -14.08 11.87 -15.14
CA TYR A 98 -13.10 12.65 -15.90
C TYR A 98 -13.83 13.74 -16.69
N GLY A 99 -13.92 14.94 -16.13
CA GLY A 99 -14.78 15.99 -16.66
C GLY A 99 -16.27 15.65 -16.49
N LEU A 100 -17.13 16.26 -17.31
CA LEU A 100 -18.59 16.15 -17.17
C LEU A 100 -19.17 14.82 -17.68
N PHE A 101 -18.58 14.23 -18.72
CA PHE A 101 -19.25 13.15 -19.49
C PHE A 101 -18.58 11.78 -19.41
N ARG A 102 -17.38 11.68 -18.84
CA ARG A 102 -16.65 10.39 -18.78
C ARG A 102 -16.61 9.91 -17.35
N SER A 103 -16.98 8.65 -17.12
CA SER A 103 -16.82 8.02 -15.82
C SER A 103 -16.47 6.55 -15.96
N HIS A 104 -15.71 6.03 -15.01
CA HIS A 104 -15.35 4.62 -14.93
C HIS A 104 -15.56 4.08 -13.51
N GLY A 105 -15.93 2.80 -13.41
CA GLY A 105 -16.06 2.10 -12.14
C GLY A 105 -14.71 1.57 -11.67
N MET A 106 -14.29 1.97 -10.47
CA MET A 106 -13.10 1.46 -9.81
C MET A 106 -13.50 0.59 -8.63
N ARG A 107 -12.95 -0.62 -8.50
CA ARG A 107 -13.14 -1.43 -7.28
C ARG A 107 -12.77 -0.63 -6.04
N ASN A 108 -13.60 -0.67 -5.01
CA ASN A 108 -13.43 0.10 -3.78
C ASN A 108 -12.06 -0.20 -3.13
N PRO A 109 -11.13 0.79 -3.08
CA PRO A 109 -9.81 0.63 -2.49
C PRO A 109 -9.85 0.29 -0.99
N LEU A 110 -10.83 0.81 -0.23
CA LEU A 110 -10.99 0.45 1.19
C LEU A 110 -11.31 -1.03 1.35
N TRP A 111 -12.08 -1.62 0.43
CA TRP A 111 -12.43 -3.04 0.47
C TRP A 111 -11.27 -3.93 0.02
N GLN A 112 -10.46 -3.47 -0.94
CA GLN A 112 -9.20 -4.14 -1.29
C GLN A 112 -8.29 -4.18 -0.07
N ASN A 113 -8.08 -3.02 0.55
CA ASN A 113 -7.23 -2.88 1.72
C ASN A 113 -7.75 -3.64 2.95
N ALA A 114 -9.06 -3.73 3.16
CA ALA A 114 -9.66 -4.57 4.20
C ALA A 114 -9.33 -6.06 4.02
N LYS A 115 -9.26 -6.56 2.77
CA LYS A 115 -8.83 -7.94 2.48
C LYS A 115 -7.34 -8.14 2.76
N HIS A 116 -6.50 -7.14 2.49
CA HIS A 116 -5.09 -7.14 2.85
C HIS A 116 -4.91 -7.18 4.37
N ILE A 117 -5.62 -6.31 5.11
CA ILE A 117 -5.62 -6.30 6.59
C ILE A 117 -6.08 -7.65 7.15
N LYS A 118 -7.08 -8.30 6.56
CA LYS A 118 -7.49 -9.64 6.98
C LYS A 118 -6.38 -10.69 6.81
N ALA A 119 -5.59 -10.59 5.73
CA ALA A 119 -4.43 -11.46 5.53
C ALA A 119 -3.31 -11.15 6.53
N LEU A 120 -3.00 -9.86 6.74
CA LEU A 120 -2.01 -9.40 7.72
C LEU A 120 -2.37 -9.85 9.13
N LYS A 121 -3.60 -9.61 9.61
CA LYS A 121 -4.07 -10.06 10.92
C LYS A 121 -3.98 -11.57 11.12
N GLY A 122 -4.18 -12.35 10.04
CA GLY A 122 -4.04 -13.80 10.08
C GLY A 122 -2.60 -14.27 10.24
N ARG A 123 -1.62 -13.49 9.74
CA ARG A 123 -0.20 -13.85 9.76
C ARG A 123 0.60 -13.17 10.88
N PHE A 124 0.18 -11.98 11.28
CA PHE A 124 0.80 -11.08 12.26
C PHE A 124 -0.29 -10.52 13.19
N PRO A 125 -0.76 -11.32 14.17
CA PRO A 125 -1.82 -10.91 15.08
C PRO A 125 -1.33 -9.89 16.12
N GLY A 126 -2.24 -9.37 16.94
CA GLY A 126 -1.91 -8.56 18.12
C GLY A 126 -1.92 -7.04 17.91
N ALA A 127 -1.64 -6.57 16.69
CA ALA A 127 -1.68 -5.13 16.39
C ALA A 127 -3.07 -4.63 15.92
N TRP A 128 -3.35 -3.36 16.18
CA TRP A 128 -4.36 -2.62 15.43
C TRP A 128 -3.84 -2.29 14.02
N TYR A 129 -4.72 -2.39 13.03
CA TYR A 129 -4.41 -2.11 11.63
C TYR A 129 -5.32 -1.00 11.12
N GLU A 130 -4.72 0.13 10.75
CA GLU A 130 -5.38 1.31 10.23
C GLU A 130 -5.54 1.18 8.70
N ASN A 131 -6.78 1.23 8.21
CA ASN A 131 -7.07 1.19 6.78
C ASN A 131 -7.06 2.61 6.22
N ALA A 132 -6.19 2.89 5.25
CA ALA A 132 -6.16 4.18 4.57
C ALA A 132 -6.09 4.03 3.04
N VAL A 133 -6.62 5.03 2.34
CA VAL A 133 -6.46 5.20 0.90
C VAL A 133 -5.82 6.54 0.64
N ALA A 134 -4.72 6.56 -0.11
CA ALA A 134 -4.05 7.77 -0.56
C ALA A 134 -4.44 8.05 -2.02
N LEU A 135 -5.31 9.04 -2.23
CA LEU A 135 -5.66 9.57 -3.55
C LEU A 135 -4.59 10.57 -4.00
N MET A 136 -3.70 10.09 -4.86
CA MET A 136 -2.57 10.85 -5.38
C MET A 136 -2.92 11.57 -6.69
N GLY A 137 -2.15 12.61 -7.02
CA GLY A 137 -2.38 13.41 -8.23
C GLY A 137 -3.55 14.38 -8.09
N ARG A 138 -4.44 14.39 -9.08
CA ARG A 138 -5.64 15.26 -9.08
C ARG A 138 -6.88 14.55 -8.52
N ALA A 139 -6.75 13.28 -8.13
CA ALA A 139 -7.82 12.54 -7.50
C ALA A 139 -8.30 13.24 -6.23
N ARG A 140 -9.63 13.38 -6.10
CA ARG A 140 -10.28 13.95 -4.92
C ARG A 140 -11.44 13.07 -4.49
N GLY A 141 -11.58 12.88 -3.18
CA GLY A 141 -12.65 12.15 -2.52
C GLY A 141 -12.72 12.52 -1.04
N SER A 142 -13.83 12.19 -0.38
CA SER A 142 -14.04 12.51 1.05
C SER A 142 -14.66 11.32 1.77
N ALA A 143 -13.91 10.74 2.70
CA ALA A 143 -14.36 9.78 3.70
C ALA A 143 -13.31 9.71 4.81
N GLU A 144 -13.67 9.22 5.99
CA GLU A 144 -12.83 9.13 7.21
C GLU A 144 -11.42 8.56 6.94
N ASN A 145 -11.31 7.60 6.02
CA ASN A 145 -10.08 6.87 5.70
C ASN A 145 -9.54 7.14 4.28
N VAL A 146 -10.03 8.19 3.63
CA VAL A 146 -9.64 8.55 2.27
C VAL A 146 -8.97 9.91 2.26
N TRP A 147 -7.69 9.93 1.91
CA TRP A 147 -6.82 11.09 1.97
C TRP A 147 -6.60 11.65 0.57
N ASN A 148 -6.81 12.95 0.38
CA ASN A 148 -6.47 13.67 -0.85
C ASN A 148 -4.96 13.99 -0.88
N GLY A 149 -4.16 12.93 -0.94
CA GLY A 149 -2.70 12.98 -0.85
C GLY A 149 -2.18 11.95 0.15
N VAL A 150 -1.03 12.26 0.76
CA VAL A 150 -0.42 11.44 1.80
C VAL A 150 -1.17 11.63 3.12
N PRO A 151 -1.52 10.56 3.87
CA PRO A 151 -2.12 10.69 5.19
C PRO A 151 -1.32 11.60 6.10
N ASP A 152 -1.98 12.45 6.88
CA ASP A 152 -1.29 13.40 7.77
C ASP A 152 -0.93 12.80 9.14
N TRP A 153 -0.48 11.54 9.12
CA TRP A 153 -0.08 10.82 10.31
C TRP A 153 1.24 11.34 10.88
N MET A 154 1.33 11.26 12.21
CA MET A 154 2.53 11.49 13.02
C MET A 154 2.84 10.22 13.84
N PRO A 155 4.11 9.97 14.20
CA PRO A 155 4.46 8.88 15.10
C PRO A 155 3.73 9.02 16.44
N ALA A 156 3.09 7.95 16.89
CA ALA A 156 2.52 7.83 18.22
C ALA A 156 3.50 7.10 19.16
N PRO A 157 3.29 7.17 20.49
CA PRO A 157 4.04 6.33 21.43
C PRO A 157 3.94 4.86 21.08
N GLU A 158 5.05 4.12 21.20
CA GLU A 158 5.09 2.72 20.81
C GLU A 158 4.22 1.85 21.73
N LYS A 159 3.40 0.99 21.14
CA LYS A 159 2.75 -0.13 21.85
C LYS A 159 3.46 -1.43 21.52
N ARG A 160 3.74 -2.22 22.55
CA ARG A 160 4.44 -3.51 22.42
C ARG A 160 3.83 -4.41 21.34
N ALA A 161 2.52 -4.60 21.34
CA ALA A 161 1.84 -5.45 20.36
C ALA A 161 1.97 -4.95 18.91
N ALA A 162 1.99 -3.62 18.70
CA ALA A 162 2.22 -3.05 17.39
C ALA A 162 3.68 -3.21 16.94
N ARG A 163 4.64 -3.06 17.86
CA ARG A 163 6.06 -3.29 17.60
C ARG A 163 6.35 -4.74 17.23
N GLU A 164 5.85 -5.70 18.00
CA GLU A 164 6.02 -7.13 17.72
C GLU A 164 5.46 -7.51 16.34
N ALA A 165 4.27 -6.99 15.98
CA ALA A 165 3.71 -7.21 14.65
C ALA A 165 4.56 -6.54 13.55
N TRP A 166 5.05 -5.31 13.77
CA TRP A 166 5.91 -4.62 12.82
C TRP A 166 7.21 -5.38 12.56
N ASP A 167 7.90 -5.81 13.61
CA ASP A 167 9.17 -6.54 13.50
C ASP A 167 8.97 -7.87 12.73
N ALA A 168 7.87 -8.58 13.02
CA ALA A 168 7.50 -9.79 12.28
C ALA A 168 7.18 -9.52 10.79
N ILE A 169 6.52 -8.40 10.47
CA ILE A 169 6.27 -7.99 9.08
C ILE A 169 7.60 -7.67 8.38
N VAL A 170 8.53 -6.96 9.04
CA VAL A 170 9.84 -6.64 8.49
C VAL A 170 10.65 -7.89 8.19
N GLU A 171 10.67 -8.86 9.11
CA GLU A 171 11.38 -10.12 8.93
C GLU A 171 10.77 -10.98 7.81
N HIS A 172 9.44 -11.06 7.75
CA HIS A 172 8.74 -11.70 6.64
C HIS A 172 9.05 -11.03 5.30
N ASP A 173 9.06 -9.69 5.24
CA ASP A 173 9.34 -8.95 4.01
C ASP A 173 10.78 -9.16 3.51
N ARG A 174 11.74 -9.22 4.45
CA ARG A 174 13.16 -9.48 4.15
C ARG A 174 13.43 -10.91 3.70
N SER A 175 12.72 -11.89 4.23
CA SER A 175 12.89 -13.29 3.86
C SER A 175 12.17 -13.67 2.55
N MET A 176 11.33 -12.77 2.02
CA MET A 176 10.50 -13.06 0.86
C MET A 176 11.23 -12.89 -0.48
N ASP A 177 11.11 -13.89 -1.36
CA ASP A 177 11.33 -13.66 -2.79
C ASP A 177 10.14 -12.88 -3.38
N LYS A 178 10.23 -11.55 -3.31
CA LYS A 178 9.23 -10.64 -3.90
C LYS A 178 9.10 -10.81 -5.42
N GLY A 179 10.15 -11.30 -6.08
CA GLY A 179 10.17 -11.62 -7.50
C GLY A 179 9.16 -12.71 -7.83
N TRP A 180 9.31 -13.83 -7.14
CA TRP A 180 8.43 -15.00 -7.27
C TRP A 180 7.03 -14.75 -6.73
N ALA A 181 6.89 -14.21 -5.52
CA ALA A 181 5.58 -13.96 -4.91
C ALA A 181 4.69 -13.07 -5.78
N GLY A 182 5.26 -12.05 -6.42
CA GLY A 182 4.48 -11.24 -7.34
C GLY A 182 4.24 -11.86 -8.72
N LYS A 183 5.03 -12.84 -9.17
CA LYS A 183 4.67 -13.64 -10.37
C LYS A 183 3.42 -14.47 -10.07
N GLU A 184 3.40 -15.12 -8.92
CA GLU A 184 2.25 -15.91 -8.45
C GLU A 184 0.99 -15.04 -8.28
N HIS A 185 1.15 -13.86 -7.65
CA HIS A 185 0.06 -12.89 -7.52
C HIS A 185 -0.53 -12.48 -8.87
N MET A 186 0.32 -12.13 -9.84
CA MET A 186 -0.13 -11.73 -11.18
C MET A 186 -0.75 -12.89 -11.96
N ALA A 187 -0.22 -14.11 -11.83
CA ALA A 187 -0.78 -15.30 -12.44
C ALA A 187 -2.20 -15.56 -11.92
N TRP A 188 -2.44 -15.36 -10.62
CA TRP A 188 -3.76 -15.48 -10.03
C TRP A 188 -4.74 -14.39 -10.52
N ILE A 189 -4.29 -13.13 -10.61
CA ILE A 189 -5.14 -12.03 -11.13
C ILE A 189 -5.59 -12.31 -12.57
N ARG A 190 -4.68 -12.76 -13.44
CA ARG A 190 -4.97 -13.02 -14.86
C ARG A 190 -6.00 -14.13 -15.07
N LYS A 191 -6.15 -15.07 -14.15
CA LYS A 191 -7.18 -16.13 -14.21
C LYS A 191 -8.60 -15.61 -13.86
N ARG A 192 -8.73 -14.34 -13.46
CA ARG A 192 -9.98 -13.74 -12.95
C ARG A 192 -10.37 -12.45 -13.66
N ILE A 193 -9.62 -12.06 -14.69
CA ILE A 193 -9.97 -11.00 -15.65
C ILE A 193 -10.44 -11.71 -16.91
#